data_AF-A0ABD0AI45-F1
#
_entry.id   AF-A0ABD0AI45-F1
#
_cell.length_a   1.000
_cell.length_b   1.000
_cell.length_c   1.000
_cell.angle_alpha   90.00
_cell.angle_beta   90.00
_cell.angle_gamma   90.00
#
_symmetry.space_group_name_H-M   'P 1'
#
loop_
_entity.id
_entity.type
_entity.pdbx_description
1 polymer ?
#
loop_
_entity_poly.entity_id
_entity_poly.type
_entity_poly.pdbx_seq_one_letter_code
_entity_poly.pdbx_strand_id
1 'polypeptide(L)'
;MPTYEGLRLKALKVKRKAFAKSRKKHLKDTSFTVISNNCWGGMLYESYYLPKESPTVGLFIMASDYIKFISDLKGYLKSELTFIDPADSKWFEEVSSDKRYGTYPVGKLKDIEIFFLHYHSEDEARDKWLRRIKRINWDRLLIKFNDQNGCTRDDVEAFLKLPFKNKIFFTCKDWDMPDPQHIIVKISQFPKYDFIMASYEPFGKNKYIDLDKLVNSLEE
;
A
#
# COMPACT_ATOMS: atom_id res chain seq x y z
N MET A 1 -1.33 -26.63 -1.08
CA MET A 1 -1.29 -26.45 -2.56
C MET A 1 -1.04 -24.98 -2.88
N PRO A 2 -0.23 -24.64 -3.90
CA PRO A 2 -0.04 -23.26 -4.32
C PRO A 2 -1.35 -22.71 -4.91
N THR A 3 -1.79 -21.55 -4.43
CA THR A 3 -2.98 -20.87 -4.97
C THR A 3 -2.66 -20.23 -6.33
N TYR A 4 -3.68 -19.99 -7.16
CA TYR A 4 -3.54 -19.25 -8.42
C TYR A 4 -2.82 -17.92 -8.21
N GLU A 5 -3.26 -17.17 -7.18
CA GLU A 5 -2.66 -15.91 -6.77
C GLU A 5 -1.18 -16.06 -6.42
N GLY A 6 -0.83 -17.08 -5.62
CA GLY A 6 0.55 -17.33 -5.22
C GLY A 6 1.46 -17.66 -6.40
N LEU A 7 0.99 -18.44 -7.37
CA LEU A 7 1.73 -18.75 -8.60
C LEU A 7 1.92 -17.49 -9.46
N ARG A 8 0.85 -16.71 -9.63
CA ARG A 8 0.89 -15.46 -10.40
C ARG A 8 1.84 -14.44 -9.77
N LEU A 9 1.81 -14.26 -8.45
CA LEU A 9 2.76 -13.40 -7.72
C LEU A 9 4.21 -13.84 -7.93
N LYS A 10 4.50 -15.15 -7.91
CA LYS A 10 5.85 -15.66 -8.17
C LYS A 10 6.32 -15.33 -9.60
N ALA A 11 5.49 -15.56 -10.61
CA ALA A 11 5.82 -15.22 -12.00
C ALA A 11 6.03 -13.70 -12.18
N LEU A 12 5.15 -12.88 -11.60
CA LEU A 12 5.26 -11.43 -11.66
C LEU A 12 6.48 -10.92 -10.91
N LYS A 13 6.90 -11.55 -9.81
CA LYS A 13 8.14 -11.19 -9.10
C LYS A 13 9.36 -11.35 -10.01
N VAL A 14 9.43 -12.40 -10.83
CA VAL A 14 10.51 -12.59 -11.79
C VAL A 14 10.51 -11.46 -12.82
N LYS A 15 9.35 -11.20 -13.47
CA LYS A 15 9.21 -10.12 -14.46
C LYS A 15 9.51 -8.74 -13.86
N ARG A 16 9.05 -8.49 -12.63
CA ARG A 16 9.28 -7.26 -11.88
C ARG A 16 10.78 -7.04 -11.66
N LYS A 17 11.53 -8.07 -11.25
CA LYS A 17 12.98 -7.92 -11.04
C LYS A 17 13.77 -7.82 -12.35
N ALA A 18 13.43 -8.61 -13.37
CA ALA A 18 14.19 -8.69 -14.62
C ALA A 18 14.29 -7.34 -15.34
N PHE A 19 13.18 -6.60 -15.41
CA PHE A 19 13.11 -5.32 -16.14
C PHE A 19 13.29 -4.09 -15.25
N ALA A 20 13.66 -4.26 -13.97
CA ALA A 20 13.63 -3.17 -12.99
C ALA A 20 14.62 -2.04 -13.31
N LYS A 21 15.85 -2.40 -13.68
CA LYS A 21 16.88 -1.42 -14.08
C LYS A 21 16.51 -0.68 -15.36
N SER A 22 15.79 -1.32 -16.28
CA SER A 22 15.30 -0.66 -17.50
C SER A 22 14.24 0.37 -17.16
N ARG A 23 13.24 0.00 -16.35
CA ARG A 23 12.20 0.93 -15.90
C ARG A 23 12.75 2.12 -15.13
N LYS A 24 13.76 1.91 -14.30
CA LYS A 24 14.45 2.99 -13.57
C LYS A 24 14.92 4.12 -14.50
N LYS A 25 15.35 3.81 -15.73
CA LYS A 25 15.83 4.81 -16.71
C LYS A 25 14.73 5.75 -17.23
N HIS A 26 13.46 5.40 -17.02
CA HIS A 26 12.33 6.25 -17.40
C HIS A 26 11.92 7.22 -16.28
N LEU A 27 12.52 7.12 -15.09
CA LEU A 27 12.27 8.03 -13.99
C LEU A 27 13.19 9.25 -14.08
N LYS A 28 12.62 10.45 -13.99
CA LYS A 28 13.34 11.73 -13.92
C LYS A 28 14.04 11.90 -12.56
N ASP A 29 13.38 11.45 -11.50
CA ASP A 29 13.90 11.40 -10.13
C ASP A 29 13.43 10.11 -9.45
N THR A 30 14.29 9.58 -8.60
CA THR A 30 14.07 8.35 -7.84
C THR A 30 13.71 8.60 -6.38
N SER A 31 13.75 9.86 -5.93
CA SER A 31 13.37 10.28 -4.58
C SER A 31 11.87 10.53 -4.52
N PHE A 32 11.11 9.57 -4.02
CA PHE A 32 9.67 9.74 -3.76
C PHE A 32 9.21 8.79 -2.65
N THR A 33 8.13 9.15 -1.98
CA THR A 33 7.52 8.33 -0.92
C THR A 33 6.13 7.85 -1.32
N VAL A 34 5.89 6.55 -1.20
CA VAL A 34 4.55 5.96 -1.36
C VAL A 34 3.97 5.57 -0.02
N ILE A 35 2.86 6.16 0.38
CA ILE A 35 2.09 5.72 1.55
C ILE A 35 0.96 4.83 1.04
N SER A 36 1.00 3.55 1.39
CA SER A 36 0.11 2.51 0.83
C SER A 36 -0.55 1.71 1.94
N ASN A 37 -1.83 1.37 1.78
CA ASN A 37 -2.58 0.54 2.73
C ASN A 37 -2.17 -0.94 2.74
N ASN A 38 -1.40 -1.37 1.74
CA ASN A 38 -0.89 -2.73 1.63
C ASN A 38 0.56 -2.76 1.11
N CYS A 39 1.09 -3.97 0.88
CA CYS A 39 2.46 -4.21 0.41
C CYS A 39 2.83 -3.60 -0.96
N TRP A 40 1.89 -2.99 -1.69
CA TRP A 40 2.11 -2.45 -3.03
C TRP A 40 3.25 -1.44 -3.10
N GLY A 41 3.34 -0.50 -2.16
CA GLY A 41 4.42 0.50 -2.16
C GLY A 41 5.82 -0.13 -2.18
N GLY A 42 6.02 -1.22 -1.43
CA GLY A 42 7.27 -1.98 -1.47
C GLY A 42 7.53 -2.67 -2.81
N MET A 43 6.47 -3.17 -3.46
CA MET A 43 6.56 -3.78 -4.79
C MET A 43 6.89 -2.74 -5.87
N LEU A 44 6.39 -1.50 -5.73
CA LEU A 44 6.73 -0.42 -6.64
C LEU A 44 8.23 -0.10 -6.60
N TYR A 45 8.81 0.11 -5.42
CA TYR A 45 10.27 0.34 -5.32
C TYR A 45 11.08 -0.81 -5.93
N GLU A 46 10.68 -2.05 -5.67
CA GLU A 46 11.33 -3.22 -6.28
C GLU A 46 11.23 -3.24 -7.81
N SER A 47 10.13 -2.73 -8.38
CA SER A 47 9.94 -2.71 -9.83
C SER A 47 10.81 -1.70 -10.55
N TYR A 48 11.37 -0.72 -9.84
CA TYR A 48 12.32 0.28 -10.36
C TYR A 48 13.75 0.10 -9.83
N TYR A 49 14.05 -1.03 -9.15
CA TYR A 49 15.37 -1.27 -8.54
C TYR A 49 15.75 -0.14 -7.57
N LEU A 50 14.78 0.31 -6.77
CA LEU A 50 14.93 1.38 -5.80
C LEU A 50 14.94 0.84 -4.36
N PRO A 51 15.63 1.53 -3.44
CA PRO A 51 15.47 1.27 -2.01
C PRO A 51 14.04 1.57 -1.55
N LYS A 52 13.64 0.93 -0.45
CA LYS A 52 12.32 1.10 0.17
C LYS A 52 12.32 2.35 1.05
N GLU A 53 11.76 3.45 0.53
CA GLU A 53 11.78 4.80 1.15
C GLU A 53 10.47 5.18 1.88
N SER A 54 9.66 4.19 2.28
CA SER A 54 8.38 4.44 2.95
C SER A 54 8.21 3.60 4.22
N PRO A 55 7.65 4.18 5.30
CA PRO A 55 7.34 3.42 6.52
C PRO A 55 6.28 2.34 6.28
N THR A 56 5.39 2.48 5.29
CA THR A 56 4.30 1.53 5.01
C THR A 56 4.72 0.34 4.13
N VAL A 57 6.00 -0.02 4.14
CA VAL A 57 6.49 -1.14 3.33
C VAL A 57 6.42 -2.45 4.10
N GLY A 58 5.82 -3.47 3.49
CA GLY A 58 5.76 -4.82 4.03
C GLY A 58 4.76 -4.99 5.18
N LEU A 59 3.77 -4.12 5.21
CA LEU A 59 2.67 -4.12 6.17
C LEU A 59 1.35 -3.90 5.43
N PHE A 60 0.25 -4.12 6.13
CA PHE A 60 -1.05 -3.63 5.72
C PHE A 60 -1.75 -2.91 6.86
N ILE A 61 -2.71 -2.05 6.50
CA ILE A 61 -3.57 -1.32 7.42
C ILE A 61 -5.01 -1.57 6.96
N MET A 62 -5.91 -1.84 7.90
CA MET A 62 -7.35 -1.97 7.61
C MET A 62 -7.88 -0.68 7.01
N ALA A 63 -8.85 -0.78 6.11
CA ALA A 63 -9.27 0.34 5.27
C ALA A 63 -9.61 1.62 6.06
N SER A 64 -10.48 1.50 7.07
CA SER A 64 -10.89 2.63 7.89
C SER A 64 -9.75 3.21 8.75
N ASP A 65 -8.88 2.35 9.27
CA ASP A 65 -7.65 2.77 9.96
C ASP A 65 -6.67 3.49 9.03
N TYR A 66 -6.59 3.06 7.76
CA TYR A 66 -5.78 3.72 6.75
C TYR A 66 -6.33 5.11 6.42
N ILE A 67 -7.65 5.26 6.28
CA ILE A 67 -8.28 6.57 6.07
C ILE A 67 -7.98 7.51 7.23
N LYS A 68 -8.12 7.05 8.48
CA LYS A 68 -7.72 7.82 9.66
C LYS A 68 -6.24 8.20 9.61
N PHE A 69 -5.38 7.23 9.34
CA PHE A 69 -3.93 7.41 9.26
C PHE A 69 -3.55 8.53 8.30
N ILE A 70 -4.08 8.53 7.08
CA ILE A 70 -3.73 9.54 6.08
C ILE A 70 -4.45 10.88 6.29
N SER A 71 -5.57 10.91 7.03
CA SER A 71 -6.27 12.16 7.38
C SER A 71 -5.45 13.06 8.30
N ASP A 72 -4.60 12.49 9.16
CA ASP A 72 -3.58 13.20 9.95
C ASP A 72 -2.23 12.47 9.87
N LEU A 73 -1.72 12.34 8.65
CA LEU A 73 -0.50 11.57 8.37
C LEU A 73 0.68 12.00 9.27
N LYS A 74 0.90 13.30 9.42
CA LYS A 74 2.00 13.82 10.25
C LYS A 74 1.79 13.54 11.74
N GLY A 75 0.56 13.66 12.25
CA GLY A 75 0.28 13.39 13.66
C GLY A 75 0.40 11.92 14.01
N TYR A 76 -0.09 11.01 13.16
CA TYR A 76 0.10 9.57 13.38
C TYR A 76 1.57 9.16 13.28
N LEU A 77 2.32 9.68 12.30
CA LEU A 77 3.75 9.35 12.17
C LEU A 77 4.62 9.88 13.32
N LYS A 78 4.17 10.91 14.04
CA LYS A 78 4.83 11.41 15.26
C LYS A 78 4.42 10.64 16.52
N SER A 79 3.37 9.83 16.45
CA SER A 79 2.88 9.06 17.60
C SER A 79 3.82 7.90 17.91
N GLU A 80 3.85 7.49 19.17
CA GLU A 80 4.62 6.33 19.60
C GLU A 80 4.04 5.05 18.96
N LEU A 81 4.91 4.23 18.37
CA LEU A 81 4.57 2.90 17.89
C LEU A 81 4.73 1.89 19.03
N THR A 82 3.60 1.47 19.59
CA THR A 82 3.52 0.36 20.54
C THR A 82 3.08 -0.90 19.81
N PHE A 83 3.16 -2.06 20.48
CA PHE A 83 2.70 -3.33 19.95
C PHE A 83 1.71 -3.95 20.91
N ILE A 84 0.80 -4.77 20.37
CA ILE A 84 -0.23 -5.50 21.12
C ILE A 84 -0.13 -6.99 20.80
N ASP A 85 -0.66 -7.83 21.68
CA ASP A 85 -0.90 -9.23 21.32
C ASP A 85 -1.89 -9.24 20.14
N PRO A 86 -1.62 -9.98 19.05
CA PRO A 86 -2.59 -10.16 17.98
C PRO A 86 -3.98 -10.57 18.47
N ALA A 87 -4.09 -11.39 19.52
CA ALA A 87 -5.39 -11.77 20.09
C ALA A 87 -6.22 -10.58 20.62
N ASP A 88 -5.57 -9.45 20.96
CA ASP A 88 -6.21 -8.24 21.49
C ASP A 88 -6.53 -7.20 20.40
N SER A 89 -6.28 -7.52 19.13
CA SER A 89 -6.57 -6.64 17.99
C SER A 89 -8.07 -6.36 17.87
N LYS A 90 -8.44 -5.09 17.66
CA LYS A 90 -9.84 -4.73 17.38
C LYS A 90 -10.35 -5.28 16.05
N TRP A 91 -9.45 -5.75 15.19
CA TRP A 91 -9.74 -6.35 13.89
C TRP A 91 -9.62 -7.89 13.89
N PHE A 92 -9.53 -8.50 15.07
CA PHE A 92 -9.28 -9.93 15.22
C PHE A 92 -10.20 -10.79 14.35
N GLU A 93 -11.50 -10.51 14.34
CA GLU A 93 -12.49 -11.27 13.58
C GLU A 93 -12.23 -11.21 12.06
N GLU A 94 -11.82 -10.06 11.55
CA GLU A 94 -11.55 -9.84 10.13
C GLU A 94 -10.26 -10.53 9.65
N VAL A 95 -9.24 -10.60 10.51
CA VAL A 95 -7.89 -11.04 10.10
C VAL A 95 -7.51 -12.44 10.60
N SER A 96 -8.15 -12.95 11.65
CA SER A 96 -7.83 -14.24 12.28
C SER A 96 -8.04 -15.45 11.37
N SER A 97 -8.85 -15.29 10.31
CA SER A 97 -9.06 -16.34 9.31
C SER A 97 -7.82 -16.64 8.46
N ASP A 98 -6.84 -15.73 8.38
CA ASP A 98 -5.56 -15.98 7.72
C ASP A 98 -4.67 -16.83 8.63
N LYS A 99 -4.19 -17.97 8.11
CA LYS A 99 -3.31 -18.90 8.86
C LYS A 99 -1.97 -18.29 9.31
N ARG A 100 -1.58 -17.14 8.75
CA ARG A 100 -0.37 -16.41 9.13
C ARG A 100 -0.65 -15.40 10.23
N TYR A 101 -1.91 -15.16 10.58
CA TYR A 101 -2.24 -14.26 11.68
C TYR A 101 -1.62 -14.78 12.98
N GLY A 102 -1.13 -13.87 13.81
CA GLY A 102 -0.35 -14.20 15.00
C GLY A 102 1.14 -14.50 14.75
N THR A 103 1.59 -14.64 13.49
CA THR A 103 3.02 -14.89 13.19
C THR A 103 3.82 -13.63 12.89
N TYR A 104 3.22 -12.45 13.00
CA TYR A 104 3.85 -11.18 12.72
C TYR A 104 3.37 -10.12 13.72
N PRO A 105 4.18 -9.07 13.99
CA PRO A 105 3.82 -8.03 14.94
C PRO A 105 2.58 -7.24 14.52
N VAL A 106 1.74 -6.89 15.49
CA VAL A 106 0.65 -5.91 15.34
C VAL A 106 1.02 -4.66 16.12
N GLY A 107 1.32 -3.59 15.39
CA GLY A 107 1.62 -2.30 16.01
C GLY A 107 0.39 -1.43 16.13
N LYS A 108 0.43 -0.48 17.06
CA LYS A 108 -0.64 0.46 17.33
C LYS A 108 -0.09 1.88 17.32
N LEU A 109 -0.80 2.79 16.66
CA LEU A 109 -0.56 4.23 16.71
C LEU A 109 -1.84 4.91 17.15
N LYS A 110 -1.90 5.41 18.39
CA LYS A 110 -3.14 5.93 18.97
C LYS A 110 -4.27 4.90 18.87
N ASP A 111 -5.25 5.15 18.00
CA ASP A 111 -6.45 4.36 17.80
C ASP A 111 -6.40 3.44 16.56
N ILE A 112 -5.33 3.46 15.76
CA ILE A 112 -5.19 2.59 14.57
C ILE A 112 -4.23 1.43 14.80
N GLU A 113 -4.44 0.34 14.07
CA GLU A 113 -3.59 -0.85 14.09
C GLU A 113 -2.88 -1.08 12.74
N ILE A 114 -1.64 -1.55 12.81
CA ILE A 114 -0.74 -1.78 11.67
C ILE A 114 -0.22 -3.20 11.74
N PHE A 115 -0.41 -3.96 10.67
CA PHE A 115 -0.08 -5.38 10.60
C PHE A 115 1.22 -5.60 9.83
N PHE A 116 2.32 -5.89 10.54
CA PHE A 116 3.68 -5.95 9.99
C PHE A 116 4.00 -7.30 9.32
N LEU A 117 3.25 -7.64 8.27
CA LEU A 117 3.26 -8.95 7.59
C LEU A 117 4.65 -9.51 7.17
N HIS A 118 5.63 -8.64 6.92
CA HIS A 118 6.98 -9.03 6.46
C HIS A 118 8.08 -8.75 7.49
N TYR A 119 7.74 -8.81 8.77
CA TYR A 119 8.66 -8.56 9.89
C TYR A 119 8.63 -9.74 10.86
N HIS A 120 9.79 -10.09 11.39
CA HIS A 120 9.97 -11.22 12.29
C HIS A 120 9.79 -10.87 13.76
N SER A 121 10.04 -9.60 14.14
CA SER A 121 9.91 -9.13 15.52
C SER A 121 9.43 -7.68 15.60
N GLU A 122 8.90 -7.31 16.76
CA GLU A 122 8.51 -5.93 17.09
C GLU A 122 9.69 -4.96 16.95
N ASP A 123 10.88 -5.37 17.37
CA ASP A 123 12.09 -4.55 17.26
C ASP A 123 12.48 -4.29 15.81
N GLU A 124 12.40 -5.30 14.94
CA GLU A 124 12.64 -5.14 13.52
C GLU A 124 11.61 -4.20 12.88
N ALA A 125 10.34 -4.35 13.26
CA ALA A 125 9.25 -3.48 12.81
C ALA A 125 9.48 -2.03 13.25
N ARG A 126 9.78 -1.81 14.53
CA ARG A 126 10.01 -0.49 15.12
C ARG A 126 11.23 0.21 14.52
N ASP A 127 12.38 -0.46 14.42
CA ASP A 127 13.59 0.11 13.82
C ASP A 127 13.33 0.57 12.38
N LYS A 128 12.78 -0.32 11.55
CA LYS A 128 12.52 -0.01 10.15
C LYS A 128 11.46 1.08 9.99
N TRP A 129 10.41 1.08 10.83
CA TRP A 129 9.38 2.11 10.83
C TRP A 129 10.00 3.49 11.11
N LEU A 130 10.68 3.65 12.26
CA LEU A 130 11.29 4.91 12.67
C LEU A 130 12.37 5.40 11.70
N ARG A 131 13.21 4.48 11.20
CA ARG A 131 14.23 4.82 10.21
C ARG A 131 13.65 5.30 8.89
N ARG A 132 12.53 4.73 8.43
CA ARG A 132 11.90 5.11 7.15
C ARG A 132 11.01 6.34 7.25
N ILE A 133 10.46 6.66 8.43
CA ILE A 133 9.80 7.95 8.66
C ILE A 133 10.74 9.11 8.33
N LYS A 134 12.02 9.01 8.74
CA LYS A 134 13.04 10.03 8.49
C LYS A 134 13.39 10.23 7.01
N ARG A 135 12.94 9.32 6.13
CA ARG A 135 13.24 9.33 4.69
C ARG A 135 12.06 9.78 3.84
N ILE A 136 10.94 10.12 4.48
CA ILE A 136 9.76 10.58 3.76
C ILE A 136 10.12 11.83 2.97
N ASN A 137 9.97 11.75 1.64
CA ASN A 137 9.98 12.89 0.76
C ASN A 137 8.55 13.46 0.72
N TRP A 138 8.33 14.53 1.49
CA TRP A 138 7.03 15.19 1.60
C TRP A 138 6.63 15.95 0.33
N ASP A 139 7.60 16.40 -0.45
CA ASP A 139 7.37 17.15 -1.69
C ASP A 139 6.98 16.21 -2.84
N ARG A 140 7.41 14.94 -2.77
CA ARG A 140 7.12 13.89 -3.77
C ARG A 140 6.42 12.69 -3.13
N LEU A 141 5.25 12.96 -2.56
CA LEU A 141 4.42 11.97 -1.88
C LEU A 141 3.34 11.42 -2.82
N LEU A 142 3.17 10.10 -2.89
CA LEU A 142 2.05 9.42 -3.53
C LEU A 142 1.24 8.67 -2.48
N ILE A 143 -0.04 9.00 -2.36
CA ILE A 143 -0.97 8.25 -1.51
C ILE A 143 -1.66 7.19 -2.36
N LYS A 144 -1.52 5.92 -1.98
CA LYS A 144 -2.14 4.80 -2.69
C LYS A 144 -3.10 4.06 -1.78
N PHE A 145 -4.31 3.87 -2.25
CA PHE A 145 -5.33 3.05 -1.61
C PHE A 145 -5.80 1.92 -2.53
N ASN A 146 -6.46 0.90 -1.97
CA ASN A 146 -7.19 -0.11 -2.72
C ASN A 146 -8.36 -0.65 -1.89
N ASP A 147 -9.21 -1.45 -2.53
CA ASP A 147 -10.43 -1.99 -1.95
C ASP A 147 -10.24 -3.28 -1.12
N GLN A 148 -9.04 -3.53 -0.60
CA GLN A 148 -8.75 -4.67 0.30
C GLN A 148 -9.03 -4.31 1.78
N ASN A 149 -8.90 -5.31 2.65
CA ASN A 149 -8.85 -5.13 4.12
C ASN A 149 -10.06 -4.39 4.70
N GLY A 150 -11.27 -4.83 4.34
CA GLY A 150 -12.53 -4.30 4.87
C GLY A 150 -12.98 -2.97 4.25
N CYS A 151 -12.46 -2.60 3.08
CA CYS A 151 -12.82 -1.34 2.40
C CYS A 151 -14.32 -1.24 2.10
N THR A 152 -14.94 -0.17 2.61
CA THR A 152 -16.35 0.18 2.41
C THR A 152 -16.51 1.34 1.44
N ARG A 153 -17.77 1.64 1.08
CA ARG A 153 -18.11 2.82 0.26
C ARG A 153 -17.65 4.12 0.96
N ASP A 154 -17.88 4.22 2.26
CA ASP A 154 -17.55 5.41 3.05
C ASP A 154 -16.05 5.68 3.08
N ASP A 155 -15.23 4.63 3.13
CA ASP A 155 -13.76 4.75 3.06
C ASP A 155 -13.31 5.33 1.71
N VAL A 156 -13.92 4.88 0.61
CA VAL A 156 -13.61 5.39 -0.73
C VAL A 156 -14.05 6.84 -0.86
N GLU A 157 -15.25 7.19 -0.39
CA GLU A 157 -15.73 8.58 -0.41
C GLU A 157 -14.83 9.50 0.42
N ALA A 158 -14.39 9.05 1.59
CA ALA A 158 -13.44 9.78 2.42
C ALA A 158 -12.09 9.96 1.70
N PHE A 159 -11.57 8.89 1.07
CA PHE A 159 -10.33 8.94 0.30
C PHE A 159 -10.38 9.95 -0.86
N LEU A 160 -11.48 9.97 -1.61
CA LEU A 160 -11.68 10.89 -2.74
C LEU A 160 -11.78 12.35 -2.26
N LYS A 161 -12.26 12.61 -1.05
CA LYS A 161 -12.36 13.97 -0.46
C LYS A 161 -11.04 14.50 0.12
N LEU A 162 -10.08 13.63 0.48
CA LEU A 162 -8.82 14.08 1.10
C LEU A 162 -7.98 14.97 0.16
N PRO A 163 -7.39 16.09 0.64
CA PRO A 163 -6.74 17.09 -0.21
C PRO A 163 -5.30 16.72 -0.60
N PHE A 164 -5.05 15.47 -0.99
CA PHE A 164 -3.76 15.06 -1.53
C PHE A 164 -3.68 15.35 -3.02
N LYS A 165 -2.63 16.05 -3.43
CA LYS A 165 -2.32 16.36 -4.83
C LYS A 165 -2.16 15.09 -5.67
N ASN A 166 -1.39 14.13 -5.15
CA ASN A 166 -1.07 12.88 -5.83
C ASN A 166 -1.66 11.71 -5.04
N LYS A 167 -2.79 11.19 -5.51
CA LYS A 167 -3.42 10.01 -4.95
C LYS A 167 -4.02 9.11 -6.01
N ILE A 168 -4.01 7.81 -5.74
CA ILE A 168 -4.55 6.78 -6.63
C ILE A 168 -5.30 5.72 -5.84
N PHE A 169 -6.36 5.17 -6.44
CA PHE A 169 -7.16 4.11 -5.86
C PHE A 169 -7.28 2.94 -6.85
N PHE A 170 -6.76 1.78 -6.49
CA PHE A 170 -6.90 0.56 -7.29
C PHE A 170 -8.11 -0.25 -6.87
N THR A 171 -8.91 -0.69 -7.84
CA THR A 171 -10.10 -1.49 -7.60
C THR A 171 -10.42 -2.38 -8.80
N CYS A 172 -11.17 -3.46 -8.60
CA CYS A 172 -11.81 -4.21 -9.67
C CYS A 172 -13.32 -3.92 -9.78
N LYS A 173 -13.88 -3.16 -8.83
CA LYS A 173 -15.31 -2.87 -8.70
C LYS A 173 -15.71 -1.61 -9.47
N ASP A 174 -17.01 -1.49 -9.67
CA ASP A 174 -17.62 -0.20 -9.96
C ASP A 174 -18.14 0.40 -8.66
N TRP A 175 -17.69 1.61 -8.34
CA TRP A 175 -18.09 2.30 -7.11
C TRP A 175 -19.19 3.33 -7.33
N ASP A 176 -19.51 3.65 -8.59
CA ASP A 176 -20.50 4.67 -8.96
C ASP A 176 -20.33 5.97 -8.17
N MET A 177 -19.13 6.56 -8.30
CA MET A 177 -18.72 7.79 -7.61
C MET A 177 -18.14 8.80 -8.60
N PRO A 178 -18.41 10.11 -8.43
CA PRO A 178 -17.72 11.14 -9.17
C PRO A 178 -16.22 11.12 -8.90
N ASP A 179 -15.43 11.06 -9.97
CA ASP A 179 -13.96 11.09 -9.91
C ASP A 179 -13.40 12.06 -10.95
N PRO A 180 -13.60 13.38 -10.75
CA PRO A 180 -13.14 14.39 -11.70
C PRO A 180 -11.60 14.48 -11.80
N GLN A 181 -10.88 13.91 -10.83
CA GLN A 181 -9.42 13.91 -10.77
C GLN A 181 -8.80 12.62 -11.33
N HIS A 182 -9.61 11.68 -11.84
CA HIS A 182 -9.17 10.39 -12.37
C HIS A 182 -8.29 9.58 -11.39
N ILE A 183 -8.67 9.58 -10.11
CA ILE A 183 -8.02 8.87 -9.01
C ILE A 183 -8.30 7.36 -9.08
N ILE A 184 -9.50 6.96 -9.51
CA ILE A 184 -9.98 5.58 -9.54
C ILE A 184 -9.45 4.88 -10.78
N VAL A 185 -8.66 3.84 -10.55
CA VAL A 185 -8.09 3.00 -11.60
C VAL A 185 -8.71 1.61 -11.50
N LYS A 186 -9.76 1.41 -12.31
CA LYS A 186 -10.50 0.14 -12.41
C LYS A 186 -9.72 -0.87 -13.26
N ILE A 187 -9.28 -1.95 -12.61
CA ILE A 187 -8.45 -2.99 -13.20
C ILE A 187 -9.28 -4.26 -13.37
N SER A 188 -9.39 -4.74 -14.61
CA SER A 188 -9.98 -6.05 -14.85
C SER A 188 -9.06 -7.15 -14.33
N GLN A 189 -9.62 -8.02 -13.49
CA GLN A 189 -8.93 -9.18 -12.94
C GLN A 189 -9.70 -10.48 -13.18
N PHE A 190 -8.98 -11.61 -13.07
CA PHE A 190 -9.55 -12.95 -13.10
C PHE A 190 -8.79 -13.81 -12.07
N PRO A 191 -9.45 -14.56 -11.17
CA PRO A 191 -10.89 -14.69 -10.97
C PRO A 191 -11.56 -13.36 -10.57
N LYS A 192 -12.90 -13.31 -10.67
CA LYS A 192 -13.67 -12.19 -10.12
C LYS A 192 -13.67 -12.30 -8.60
N TYR A 193 -13.32 -11.21 -7.93
CA TYR A 193 -13.43 -11.01 -6.48
C TYR A 193 -13.97 -9.61 -6.25
N ASP A 194 -14.46 -9.36 -5.04
CA ASP A 194 -15.01 -8.05 -4.63
C ASP A 194 -13.93 -7.05 -4.19
N PHE A 195 -12.66 -7.36 -4.46
CA PHE A 195 -11.51 -6.49 -4.26
C PHE A 195 -10.39 -6.83 -5.25
N ILE A 196 -9.52 -5.86 -5.53
CA ILE A 196 -8.34 -6.04 -6.38
C ILE A 196 -7.35 -6.97 -5.68
N MET A 197 -6.95 -8.04 -6.34
CA MET A 197 -5.92 -8.94 -5.81
C MET A 197 -4.54 -8.30 -5.95
N ALA A 198 -3.62 -8.59 -5.02
CA ALA A 198 -2.27 -8.03 -5.01
C ALA A 198 -1.49 -8.33 -6.31
N SER A 199 -1.73 -9.48 -6.96
CA SER A 199 -1.11 -9.85 -8.23
C SER A 199 -1.65 -9.10 -9.45
N TYR A 200 -2.74 -8.36 -9.31
CA TYR A 200 -3.32 -7.53 -10.37
C TYR A 200 -2.96 -6.06 -10.21
N GLU A 201 -2.43 -5.66 -9.05
CA GLU A 201 -1.94 -4.31 -8.85
C GLU A 201 -0.75 -4.01 -9.79
N PRO A 202 -0.81 -2.88 -10.55
CA PRO A 202 0.24 -2.49 -11.49
C PRO A 202 1.60 -2.26 -10.82
N PHE A 203 2.71 -2.64 -11.46
CA PHE A 203 4.07 -2.33 -10.97
C PHE A 203 4.95 -1.61 -12.02
N GLY A 204 4.36 -1.19 -13.13
CA GLY A 204 4.97 -0.34 -14.15
C GLY A 204 3.89 0.05 -15.15
N LYS A 205 4.30 0.62 -16.28
CA LYS A 205 3.39 0.94 -17.38
C LYS A 205 2.57 -0.29 -17.84
N ASN A 206 1.26 -0.13 -17.91
CA ASN A 206 0.34 -1.09 -18.51
C ASN A 206 -0.86 -0.37 -19.16
N LYS A 207 -1.87 -1.14 -19.59
CA LYS A 207 -3.06 -0.61 -20.27
C LYS A 207 -4.00 0.22 -19.38
N TYR A 208 -3.90 0.11 -18.06
CA TYR A 208 -4.75 0.81 -17.09
C TYR A 208 -4.08 2.07 -16.56
N ILE A 209 -2.75 2.05 -16.38
CA ILE A 209 -1.99 3.18 -15.83
C ILE A 209 -0.54 3.18 -16.32
N ASP A 210 0.00 4.38 -16.52
CA ASP A 210 1.42 4.62 -16.76
C ASP A 210 2.08 5.11 -15.45
N LEU A 211 2.62 4.16 -14.67
CA LEU A 211 3.28 4.48 -13.40
C LEU A 211 4.58 5.27 -13.58
N ASP A 212 5.24 5.15 -14.73
CA ASP A 212 6.46 5.91 -15.02
C ASP A 212 6.08 7.40 -15.13
N LYS A 213 4.99 7.69 -15.85
CA LYS A 213 4.43 9.05 -15.94
C LYS A 213 3.95 9.57 -14.58
N LEU A 214 3.23 8.76 -13.81
CA LEU A 214 2.73 9.14 -12.48
C LEU A 214 3.87 9.50 -11.52
N VAL A 215 4.91 8.68 -11.43
CA VAL A 215 6.05 8.96 -10.53
C VAL A 215 6.80 10.22 -10.97
N ASN A 216 6.88 10.47 -12.28
CA ASN A 216 7.52 11.64 -12.84
C ASN A 216 6.74 12.94 -12.62
N SER A 217 5.43 12.87 -12.41
CA SER A 217 4.58 14.05 -12.19
C SER A 217 4.37 14.39 -10.71
N LEU A 218 5.00 13.68 -9.76
CA LEU A 218 4.74 13.91 -8.33
C LEU A 218 5.14 15.32 -7.83
N GLU A 219 6.00 16.04 -8.55
CA GLU A 219 6.36 17.43 -8.26
C GLU A 219 5.35 18.45 -8.83
N GLU A 220 4.72 18.10 -9.96
CA GLU A 220 3.78 18.95 -10.73
C GLU A 220 2.47 19.14 -10.00
#